data_AF-Q26EG8-F1
#
_entry.id   AF-Q26EG8-F1
#
_cell.length_a   1.000
_cell.length_b   1.000
_cell.length_c   1.000
_cell.angle_alpha   90.00
_cell.angle_beta   90.00
_cell.angle_gamma   90.00
#
_symmetry.space_group_name_H-M   'P 1'
#
loop_
_entity.id
_entity.type
_entity.pdbx_description
1 polymer ?
#
loop_
_entity_poly.entity_id
_entity_poly.type
_entity_poly.pdbx_seq_one_letter_code
_entity_poly.pdbx_strand_id
1 'polypeptide(L)'
;MNKNHKLETLTTDKIKRNFMLINSSYFSEIIYAENRRFFDLYLNVGKKGTLENQTKTYNELIENLNEYLTKISEYLKSTYTNSEKKNAAELNEKKLNIEVVQITENNKNFDTVIICGKEYKNFGIFKKNIGIRTEIKDGRILTMERKTDTLKENLK
;
A
#
# COMPACT_ATOMS: atom_id res chain seq x y z
N MET A 1 14.55 -3.87 23.59
CA MET A 1 14.22 -2.46 23.88
C MET A 1 14.23 -1.66 22.58
N ASN A 2 13.13 -0.96 22.35
CA ASN A 2 12.73 -0.12 21.22
C ASN A 2 13.84 0.57 20.42
N LYS A 3 13.91 0.25 19.13
CA LYS A 3 14.11 1.28 18.10
C LYS A 3 12.82 1.32 17.30
N ASN A 4 11.95 2.30 17.59
CA ASN A 4 10.90 2.68 16.65
C ASN A 4 11.59 2.91 15.30
N HIS A 5 11.45 1.97 14.36
CA HIS A 5 11.81 2.21 12.98
C HIS A 5 10.80 3.25 12.51
N LYS A 6 11.13 4.53 12.73
CA LYS A 6 10.33 5.64 12.24
C LYS A 6 10.39 5.50 10.73
N LEU A 7 9.26 5.15 10.14
CA LEU A 7 9.06 5.14 8.71
C LEU A 7 9.60 6.45 8.15
N GLU A 8 10.27 6.36 7.01
CA GLU A 8 10.96 7.52 6.46
C GLU A 8 9.97 8.66 6.24
N THR A 9 10.20 9.80 6.89
CA THR A 9 9.46 11.03 6.63
C THR A 9 9.94 11.61 5.30
N LEU A 10 9.01 11.78 4.37
CA LEU A 10 9.34 12.32 3.06
C LEU A 10 9.37 13.85 3.12
N THR A 11 10.37 14.46 2.48
CA THR A 11 10.45 15.92 2.33
C THR A 11 10.39 16.29 0.86
N THR A 12 9.79 17.44 0.56
CA THR A 12 9.67 17.97 -0.81
C THR A 12 11.04 18.12 -1.49
N ASP A 13 12.07 18.52 -0.75
CA ASP A 13 13.42 18.69 -1.31
C ASP A 13 14.08 17.35 -1.66
N LYS A 14 13.85 16.30 -0.84
CA LYS A 14 14.30 14.95 -1.15
C LYS A 14 13.68 14.44 -2.44
N ILE A 15 12.37 14.64 -2.61
CA ILE A 15 11.66 14.23 -3.82
C ILE A 15 12.19 15.00 -5.05
N LYS A 16 12.33 16.34 -4.96
CA LYS A 16 12.83 17.16 -6.07
C LYS A 16 14.22 16.72 -6.52
N ARG A 17 15.15 16.49 -5.58
CA ARG A 17 16.51 16.04 -5.89
C ARG A 17 16.52 14.74 -6.68
N ASN A 18 15.70 13.77 -6.28
CA ASN A 18 15.61 12.48 -6.97
C ASN A 18 14.83 12.57 -8.29
N PHE A 19 13.78 13.39 -8.34
CA PHE A 19 12.95 13.58 -9.53
C PHE A 19 13.70 14.27 -10.68
N MET A 20 14.55 15.27 -10.38
CA MET A 20 15.37 15.97 -11.38
C MET A 20 16.27 15.02 -12.20
N LEU A 21 16.49 13.79 -11.72
CA LEU A 21 17.28 12.77 -12.40
C LEU A 21 16.47 11.92 -13.40
N ILE A 22 15.14 11.81 -13.25
CA ILE A 22 14.31 10.77 -13.93
C ILE A 22 13.09 11.38 -14.67
N ASN A 23 12.75 12.64 -14.40
CA ASN A 23 11.84 13.50 -15.18
C ASN A 23 10.46 12.90 -15.56
N SER A 24 9.92 11.99 -14.75
CA SER A 24 8.64 11.31 -15.02
C SER A 24 7.84 11.04 -13.73
N SER A 25 8.43 10.35 -12.76
CA SER A 25 7.82 10.08 -11.45
C SER A 25 8.88 9.97 -10.35
N TYR A 26 8.49 10.20 -9.09
CA TYR A 26 9.31 9.78 -7.95
C TYR A 26 9.02 8.32 -7.63
N PHE A 27 10.08 7.53 -7.56
CA PHE A 27 10.07 6.14 -7.13
C PHE A 27 11.02 5.97 -5.96
N SER A 28 10.59 5.26 -4.92
CA SER A 28 11.46 4.89 -3.80
C SER A 28 11.00 3.58 -3.17
N GLU A 29 11.92 2.67 -2.89
CA GLU A 29 11.67 1.55 -1.99
C GLU A 29 11.66 2.05 -0.54
N ILE A 30 10.53 1.86 0.15
CA ILE A 30 10.35 2.31 1.54
C ILE A 30 10.32 1.10 2.46
N ILE A 31 11.29 1.01 3.36
CA ILE A 31 11.34 -0.04 4.40
C ILE A 31 10.32 0.30 5.49
N TYR A 32 9.41 -0.63 5.76
CA TYR A 32 8.34 -0.45 6.76
C TYR A 32 8.34 -1.41 7.94
N ALA A 33 9.23 -2.39 7.94
CA ALA A 33 9.37 -3.32 9.06
C ALA A 33 10.82 -3.73 9.27
N GLU A 34 11.17 -4.06 10.52
CA GLU A 34 12.53 -4.43 10.94
C GLU A 34 13.09 -5.65 10.19
N ASN A 35 12.22 -6.53 9.71
CA ASN A 35 12.59 -7.68 8.87
C ASN A 35 12.81 -7.30 7.40
N ARG A 36 13.15 -6.03 7.12
CA ARG A 36 13.43 -5.46 5.80
C ARG A 36 12.28 -5.63 4.80
N ARG A 37 11.03 -5.63 5.26
CA ARG A 37 9.92 -5.51 4.33
C ARG A 37 9.89 -4.09 3.78
N PHE A 38 9.72 -4.00 2.48
CA PHE A 38 9.62 -2.74 1.78
C PHE A 38 8.37 -2.74 0.88
N PHE A 39 7.96 -1.55 0.47
CA PHE A 39 7.00 -1.35 -0.61
C PHE A 39 7.56 -0.30 -1.56
N ASP A 40 7.08 -0.34 -2.79
CA ASP A 40 7.40 0.66 -3.80
C ASP A 40 6.49 1.87 -3.67
N LEU A 41 7.06 3.05 -3.41
CA LEU A 41 6.35 4.32 -3.39
C LEU A 41 6.38 4.97 -4.76
N TYR A 42 5.20 5.27 -5.32
CA TYR A 42 5.06 6.01 -6.57
C TYR A 42 4.34 7.34 -6.35
N LEU A 43 4.99 8.42 -6.77
CA LEU A 43 4.39 9.76 -6.84
C LEU A 43 4.52 10.30 -8.26
N ASN A 44 3.41 10.74 -8.84
CA ASN A 44 3.44 11.54 -10.06
C ASN A 44 3.84 12.96 -9.67
N VAL A 45 5.00 13.45 -10.13
CA VAL A 45 5.49 14.77 -9.72
C VAL A 45 4.94 15.83 -10.67
N GLY A 46 4.04 16.65 -10.14
CA GLY A 46 3.43 17.78 -10.84
C GLY A 46 4.05 19.14 -10.49
N LYS A 47 3.21 20.19 -10.40
CA LYS A 47 3.62 21.56 -10.06
C LYS A 47 4.04 21.68 -8.58
N LYS A 48 4.77 22.74 -8.22
CA LYS A 48 5.35 22.98 -6.88
C LYS A 48 4.35 22.81 -5.71
N GLY A 49 3.07 23.17 -5.88
CA GLY A 49 2.01 22.98 -4.86
C GLY A 49 1.41 21.56 -4.80
N THR A 50 1.44 20.80 -5.90
CA THR A 50 1.01 19.38 -5.89
C THR A 50 1.94 18.54 -5.02
N LEU A 51 3.25 18.78 -5.14
CA LEU A 51 4.24 17.97 -4.46
C LEU A 51 4.17 18.11 -2.92
N GLU A 52 3.88 19.32 -2.43
CA GLU A 52 3.67 19.57 -1.00
C GLU A 52 2.46 18.78 -0.47
N ASN A 53 1.34 18.79 -1.22
CA ASN A 53 0.16 18.00 -0.88
C ASN A 53 0.45 16.50 -0.87
N GLN A 54 1.13 15.96 -1.89
CA GLN A 54 1.50 14.55 -1.94
C GLN A 54 2.44 14.15 -0.80
N THR A 55 3.38 15.03 -0.45
CA THR A 55 4.28 14.83 0.70
C THR A 55 3.49 14.76 2.00
N LYS A 56 2.50 15.64 2.17
CA LYS A 56 1.60 15.65 3.33
C LYS A 56 0.75 14.37 3.37
N THR A 57 0.10 14.00 2.27
CA THR A 57 -0.70 12.77 2.17
C THR A 57 0.13 11.52 2.49
N TYR A 58 1.38 11.45 2.02
CA TYR A 58 2.29 10.37 2.37
C TYR A 58 2.56 10.31 3.88
N ASN A 59 2.92 11.43 4.49
CA ASN A 59 3.25 11.47 5.91
C ASN A 59 2.04 11.09 6.77
N GLU A 60 0.84 11.59 6.43
CA GLU A 60 -0.42 11.20 7.08
C GLU A 60 -0.72 9.70 6.91
N LEU A 61 -0.50 9.15 5.71
CA LEU A 61 -0.65 7.71 5.46
C LEU A 61 0.27 6.90 6.36
N ILE A 62 1.54 7.28 6.43
CA ILE A 62 2.57 6.58 7.19
C ILE A 62 2.26 6.59 8.70
N GLU A 63 1.77 7.70 9.24
CA GLU A 63 1.32 7.80 10.63
C GLU A 63 0.17 6.84 10.93
N ASN A 64 -0.73 6.63 9.97
CA ASN A 64 -1.92 5.79 10.10
C ASN A 64 -1.76 4.38 9.50
N LEU A 65 -0.55 4.02 9.03
CA LEU A 65 -0.34 2.82 8.23
C LEU A 65 -0.79 1.54 8.95
N ASN A 66 -0.47 1.43 10.24
CA ASN A 66 -0.84 0.26 11.04
C ASN A 66 -2.36 0.10 11.18
N GLU A 67 -3.11 1.20 11.26
CA GLU A 67 -4.56 1.17 11.30
C GLU A 67 -5.13 0.66 9.98
N TYR A 68 -4.63 1.19 8.85
CA TYR A 68 -5.04 0.71 7.53
C TYR A 68 -4.74 -0.77 7.33
N LEU A 69 -3.54 -1.23 7.69
CA LEU A 69 -3.16 -2.64 7.56
C LEU A 69 -4.04 -3.57 8.42
N THR A 70 -4.48 -3.10 9.59
CA THR A 70 -5.40 -3.85 10.44
C THR A 70 -6.76 -4.02 9.74
N LYS A 71 -7.34 -2.92 9.26
CA LYS A 71 -8.62 -2.93 8.53
C LYS A 71 -8.57 -3.79 7.26
N ILE A 72 -7.48 -3.69 6.50
CA ILE A 72 -7.29 -4.49 5.29
C ILE A 72 -7.15 -5.98 5.63
N SER A 73 -6.44 -6.31 6.70
CA SER A 73 -6.30 -7.70 7.17
C SER A 73 -7.65 -8.29 7.60
N GLU A 74 -8.49 -7.53 8.29
CA GLU A 74 -9.85 -7.93 8.66
C GLU A 74 -10.74 -8.13 7.43
N TYR A 75 -10.71 -7.18 6.49
CA TYR A 75 -11.42 -7.30 5.21
C TYR A 75 -10.99 -8.55 4.43
N LEU A 76 -9.68 -8.79 4.32
CA LEU A 76 -9.13 -9.98 3.66
C LEU A 76 -9.69 -11.28 4.27
N LYS A 77 -9.73 -11.38 5.61
CA LYS A 77 -10.29 -12.54 6.30
C LYS A 77 -11.77 -12.74 5.98
N SER A 78 -12.53 -11.65 5.93
CA SER A 78 -13.96 -11.69 5.61
C SER A 78 -14.24 -12.15 4.16
N THR A 79 -13.28 -11.95 3.27
CA THR A 79 -13.38 -12.27 1.83
C THR A 79 -12.70 -13.58 1.44
N TYR A 80 -12.30 -14.40 2.41
CA TYR A 80 -11.76 -15.74 2.12
C TYR A 80 -12.81 -16.60 1.41
N THR A 81 -12.39 -17.21 0.31
CA THR A 81 -13.13 -18.25 -0.39
C THR A 81 -13.29 -19.48 0.49
N ASN A 82 -14.25 -20.35 0.15
CA ASN A 82 -14.44 -21.61 0.88
C ASN A 82 -13.18 -22.49 0.88
N SER A 83 -12.37 -22.46 -0.18
CA SER A 83 -11.08 -23.15 -0.22
C SER A 83 -10.05 -22.55 0.74
N GLU A 84 -9.99 -21.22 0.85
CA GLU A 84 -9.05 -20.54 1.75
C GLU A 84 -9.44 -20.71 3.21
N LYS A 85 -10.75 -20.74 3.50
CA LYS A 85 -11.26 -21.01 4.85
C LYS A 85 -10.75 -22.33 5.44
N LYS A 86 -10.47 -23.34 4.59
CA LYS A 86 -9.87 -24.62 5.03
C LYS A 86 -8.47 -24.46 5.62
N ASN A 87 -7.72 -23.45 5.17
CA ASN A 87 -6.37 -23.12 5.62
C ASN A 87 -6.33 -21.77 6.38
N ALA A 88 -7.47 -21.36 6.97
CA ALA A 88 -7.61 -20.03 7.57
C ALA A 88 -6.58 -19.77 8.69
N ALA A 89 -6.24 -20.78 9.48
CA ALA A 89 -5.23 -20.65 10.55
C ALA A 89 -3.87 -20.21 10.00
N GLU A 90 -3.33 -20.93 9.00
CA GLU A 90 -2.07 -20.57 8.33
C GLU A 90 -2.16 -19.18 7.66
N LEU A 91 -3.27 -18.92 6.95
CA LEU A 91 -3.50 -17.64 6.29
C LEU A 91 -3.56 -16.47 7.27
N ASN A 92 -4.11 -16.68 8.47
CA ASN A 92 -4.25 -15.66 9.50
C ASN A 92 -2.92 -15.31 10.16
N GLU A 93 -2.01 -16.27 10.29
CA GLU A 93 -0.66 -16.06 10.80
C GLU A 93 0.25 -15.34 9.79
N LYS A 94 0.02 -15.54 8.49
CA LYS A 94 0.75 -14.83 7.43
C LYS A 94 0.50 -13.32 7.53
N LYS A 95 1.58 -12.54 7.60
CA LYS A 95 1.51 -11.07 7.58
C LYS A 95 1.14 -10.55 6.19
N LEU A 96 0.26 -9.55 6.14
CA LEU A 96 -0.06 -8.82 4.91
C LEU A 96 1.20 -8.18 4.35
N ASN A 97 1.47 -8.34 3.05
CA ASN A 97 2.58 -7.72 2.36
C ASN A 97 2.11 -6.52 1.57
N ILE A 98 2.63 -5.34 1.88
CA ILE A 98 2.46 -4.17 1.03
C ILE A 98 3.42 -4.33 -0.14
N GLU A 99 2.91 -4.18 -1.36
CA GLU A 99 3.70 -4.24 -2.59
C GLU A 99 3.92 -2.83 -3.11
N VAL A 100 2.85 -2.05 -3.21
CA VAL A 100 2.87 -0.71 -3.80
C VAL A 100 2.06 0.25 -2.96
N VAL A 101 2.58 1.47 -2.78
CA VAL A 101 1.82 2.64 -2.35
C VAL A 101 1.92 3.68 -3.45
N GLN A 102 0.76 4.12 -3.96
CA GLN A 102 0.70 5.16 -4.97
C GLN A 102 -0.06 6.36 -4.41
N ILE A 103 0.52 7.55 -4.49
CA ILE A 103 -0.17 8.80 -4.20
C ILE A 103 -0.46 9.50 -5.52
N THR A 104 -1.74 9.61 -5.80
CA THR A 104 -2.23 10.14 -7.07
C THR A 104 -2.34 11.66 -7.04
N GLU A 105 -2.15 12.26 -8.20
CA GLU A 105 -2.44 13.67 -8.43
C GLU A 105 -3.74 13.77 -9.24
N ASN A 106 -4.63 14.69 -8.84
CA ASN A 106 -5.85 15.06 -9.57
C ASN A 106 -6.87 13.93 -9.81
N ASN A 107 -6.74 12.79 -9.12
CA ASN A 107 -7.79 11.77 -9.15
C ASN A 107 -8.95 12.24 -8.26
N LYS A 108 -10.15 12.37 -8.86
CA LYS A 108 -11.35 12.84 -8.14
C LYS A 108 -11.88 11.79 -7.17
N ASN A 109 -11.53 10.52 -7.36
CA ASN A 109 -12.10 9.38 -6.66
C ASN A 109 -11.35 9.06 -5.37
N PHE A 110 -10.02 9.14 -5.38
CA PHE A 110 -9.15 8.82 -4.24
C PHE A 110 -7.85 9.60 -4.35
N ASP A 111 -7.15 9.79 -3.24
CA ASP A 111 -5.81 10.41 -3.22
C ASP A 111 -4.70 9.35 -3.16
N THR A 112 -4.96 8.21 -2.53
CA THR A 112 -3.94 7.20 -2.25
C THR A 112 -4.44 5.79 -2.55
N VAL A 113 -3.54 4.94 -3.01
CA VAL A 113 -3.78 3.52 -3.24
C VAL A 113 -2.74 2.71 -2.47
N ILE A 114 -3.20 1.71 -1.72
CA ILE A 114 -2.37 0.67 -1.14
C ILE A 114 -2.69 -0.64 -1.85
N ILE A 115 -1.68 -1.22 -2.51
CA ILE A 115 -1.74 -2.57 -3.06
C ILE A 115 -0.99 -3.49 -2.10
N CYS A 116 -1.70 -4.50 -1.63
CA CYS A 116 -1.15 -5.45 -0.67
C CYS A 116 -1.80 -6.81 -0.81
N GLY A 117 -1.17 -7.83 -0.25
CA GLY A 117 -1.71 -9.17 -0.36
C GLY A 117 -1.06 -10.20 0.54
N LYS A 118 -1.52 -11.44 0.37
CA LYS A 118 -0.92 -12.63 0.98
C LYS A 118 -0.66 -13.68 -0.08
N GLU A 119 0.52 -14.28 -0.03
CA GLU A 119 0.87 -15.47 -0.80
C GLU A 119 0.65 -16.73 0.06
N TYR A 120 -0.03 -17.72 -0.49
CA TYR A 120 -0.22 -19.02 0.15
C TYR A 120 -0.10 -20.17 -0.83
N LYS A 121 0.19 -21.38 -0.32
CA LYS A 121 0.23 -22.59 -1.13
C LYS A 121 -1.17 -23.16 -1.27
N ASN A 122 -1.56 -23.48 -2.49
CA ASN A 122 -2.79 -24.14 -2.87
C ASN A 122 -2.42 -25.46 -3.55
N PHE A 123 -2.94 -26.59 -3.06
CA PHE A 123 -2.62 -27.94 -3.56
C PHE A 123 -1.11 -28.23 -3.68
N GLY A 124 -0.39 -28.21 -2.55
CA GLY A 124 0.98 -28.73 -2.40
C GLY A 124 2.10 -27.85 -2.97
N ILE A 125 1.92 -27.26 -4.16
CA ILE A 125 3.00 -26.56 -4.87
C ILE A 125 2.55 -25.23 -5.50
N PHE A 126 1.27 -25.09 -5.86
CA PHE A 126 0.82 -23.87 -6.56
C PHE A 126 0.70 -22.70 -5.59
N LYS A 127 1.51 -21.67 -5.78
CA LYS A 127 1.35 -20.41 -5.06
C LYS A 127 0.13 -19.67 -5.59
N LYS A 128 -0.73 -19.19 -4.69
CA LYS A 128 -1.82 -18.27 -4.99
C LYS A 128 -1.61 -16.97 -4.22
N ASN A 129 -1.89 -15.87 -4.90
CA ASN A 129 -1.84 -14.53 -4.34
C ASN A 129 -3.25 -14.02 -4.13
N ILE A 130 -3.50 -13.47 -2.94
CA ILE A 130 -4.69 -12.69 -2.67
C ILE A 130 -4.30 -11.23 -2.71
N GLY A 131 -4.53 -10.58 -3.84
CA GLY A 131 -4.30 -9.15 -4.03
C GLY A 131 -5.50 -8.34 -3.55
N ILE A 132 -5.23 -7.26 -2.81
CA ILE A 132 -6.23 -6.27 -2.40
C ILE A 132 -5.74 -4.91 -2.88
N ARG A 133 -6.64 -4.18 -3.52
CA ARG A 133 -6.50 -2.75 -3.80
C ARG A 133 -7.36 -1.97 -2.81
N THR A 134 -6.71 -1.13 -2.02
CA THR A 134 -7.37 -0.23 -1.07
C THR A 134 -7.23 1.19 -1.57
N GLU A 135 -8.35 1.89 -1.75
CA GLU A 135 -8.38 3.28 -2.18
C GLU A 135 -8.76 4.16 -0.99
N ILE A 136 -7.96 5.19 -0.75
CA ILE A 136 -8.07 6.09 0.40
C ILE A 136 -8.33 7.50 -0.12
N LYS A 137 -9.18 8.24 0.59
CA LYS A 137 -9.44 9.64 0.34
C LYS A 137 -9.58 10.39 1.66
N ASP A 138 -8.89 11.52 1.77
CA ASP A 138 -8.92 12.39 2.94
C ASP A 138 -8.63 11.63 4.24
N GLY A 139 -7.65 10.72 4.19
CA GLY A 139 -7.23 9.88 5.33
C GLY A 139 -8.23 8.80 5.73
N ARG A 140 -9.18 8.44 4.86
CA ARG A 140 -10.18 7.39 5.13
C ARG A 140 -10.20 6.37 4.00
N ILE A 141 -10.30 5.09 4.36
CA ILE A 141 -10.54 4.03 3.38
C ILE A 141 -11.90 4.29 2.72
N LEU A 142 -11.90 4.48 1.40
CA LEU A 142 -13.11 4.64 0.60
C LEU A 142 -13.60 3.27 0.10
N THR A 143 -12.70 2.50 -0.50
CA THR A 143 -13.02 1.16 -1.03
C THR A 143 -11.89 0.18 -0.73
N MET A 144 -12.26 -1.09 -0.57
CA MET A 144 -11.34 -2.22 -0.57
C MET A 144 -11.92 -3.28 -1.49
N GLU A 145 -11.12 -3.75 -2.43
CA GLU A 145 -11.53 -4.82 -3.34
C GLU A 145 -10.43 -5.86 -3.45
N ARG A 146 -10.83 -7.13 -3.34
CA ARG A 146 -9.98 -8.26 -3.70
C ARG A 146 -9.89 -8.34 -5.23
N LYS A 147 -8.69 -8.25 -5.80
CA LYS A 147 -8.50 -8.23 -7.26
C LYS A 147 -7.44 -9.22 -7.73
N THR A 148 -7.68 -9.81 -8.89
CA THR A 148 -6.63 -10.51 -9.66
C THR A 148 -5.72 -9.50 -10.37
N ASP A 149 -6.29 -8.40 -10.85
CA ASP A 149 -5.57 -7.27 -11.45
C ASP A 149 -5.71 -6.05 -10.53
N THR A 150 -4.67 -5.82 -9.72
CA THR A 150 -4.63 -4.75 -8.71
C THR A 150 -4.35 -3.36 -9.30
N LEU A 151 -4.04 -3.28 -10.60
CA LEU A 151 -3.83 -2.01 -11.31
C LEU A 151 -5.16 -1.33 -11.67
N LYS A 152 -6.25 -2.10 -11.79
CA LYS A 152 -7.58 -1.57 -12.08
C LYS A 152 -8.24 -0.96 -10.84
N GLU A 153 -8.77 0.26 -10.99
CA GLU A 153 -9.57 0.96 -9.98
C GLU A 153 -10.73 0.09 -9.48
N ASN A 154 -11.13 0.31 -8.23
CA ASN A 154 -12.24 -0.42 -7.63
C ASN A 154 -13.58 -0.05 -8.27
N LEU A 155 -14.48 -1.04 -8.40
CA LEU A 155 -15.83 -0.77 -8.86
C LEU A 155 -16.58 0.00 -7.75
N LYS A 156 -17.20 1.11 -8.14
CA LYS A 156 -17.99 1.97 -7.24
C LYS A 156 -19.43 1.48 -7.10
#